data_AF-A0A5C8KIE8-F1
#
_entry.id   AF-A0A5C8KIE8-F1
#
_cell.length_a   1.000
_cell.length_b   1.000
_cell.length_c   1.000
_cell.angle_alpha   90.00
_cell.angle_beta   90.00
_cell.angle_gamma   90.00
#
_symmetry.space_group_name_H-M   'P 1'
#
loop_
_entity.id
_entity.type
_entity.pdbx_description
1 polymer ?
#
loop_
_entity_poly.entity_id
_entity_poly.type
_entity_poly.pdbx_seq_one_letter_code
_entity_poly.pdbx_strand_id
1 'polypeptide(L)'
;MKLVASAVALFVCAVFSATTLAAEDLYKVSFEIREAGELRSSPMVGVRADTEASISQDGEGWFKLDFTVSPTENGTIELNAVYESATHNLAPMMELELGKTATIGTDDVQLTVTVEPADV
;
A
#
# COMPACT_ATOMS: atom_id res chain seq x y z
N MET A 1 -56.10 49.85 -10.34
CA MET A 1 -54.66 49.80 -10.66
C MET A 1 -54.35 48.45 -11.27
N LYS A 2 -53.73 48.46 -12.46
CA LYS A 2 -53.25 47.29 -13.20
C LYS A 2 -52.03 46.67 -12.49
N LEU A 3 -51.91 45.35 -12.51
CA LEU A 3 -50.74 44.65 -13.04
C LEU A 3 -51.04 43.15 -13.18
N VAL A 4 -50.68 42.64 -14.36
CA VAL A 4 -50.77 41.27 -14.88
C VAL A 4 -49.35 40.71 -14.87
N ALA A 5 -49.17 39.42 -14.55
CA ALA A 5 -48.15 38.48 -15.08
C ALA A 5 -48.06 37.27 -14.11
N SER A 6 -48.37 36.03 -14.46
CA SER A 6 -47.87 35.12 -15.52
C SER A 6 -46.54 34.42 -15.16
N ALA A 7 -46.66 33.09 -15.04
CA ALA A 7 -45.70 32.01 -15.29
C ALA A 7 -44.33 31.99 -14.57
N VAL A 8 -43.99 30.84 -13.99
CA VAL A 8 -43.04 29.83 -14.54
C VAL A 8 -42.80 28.77 -13.46
N ALA A 9 -43.10 27.52 -13.80
CA ALA A 9 -42.69 26.36 -13.01
C ALA A 9 -41.17 26.20 -13.12
N LEU A 10 -40.47 26.02 -11.98
CA LEU A 10 -39.08 25.59 -11.98
C LEU A 10 -38.95 24.30 -11.16
N PHE A 11 -38.81 23.19 -11.89
CA PHE A 11 -38.41 21.89 -11.39
C PHE A 11 -36.89 21.94 -11.16
N VAL A 12 -36.45 22.07 -9.90
CA VAL A 12 -35.01 21.99 -9.57
C VAL A 12 -34.68 20.54 -9.24
N CYS A 13 -34.26 19.79 -10.27
CA CYS A 13 -33.37 18.65 -10.10
C CYS A 13 -31.97 19.22 -9.81
N ALA A 14 -31.49 19.08 -8.57
CA ALA A 14 -30.09 19.33 -8.25
C ALA A 14 -29.52 18.10 -7.53
N VAL A 15 -29.04 17.18 -8.37
CA VAL A 15 -27.83 16.37 -8.23
C VAL A 15 -27.51 15.88 -6.82
N PHE A 16 -27.84 14.61 -6.58
CA PHE A 16 -27.16 13.80 -5.59
C PHE A 16 -25.68 13.74 -6.02
N SER A 17 -24.81 14.51 -5.37
CA SER A 17 -23.38 14.30 -5.45
C SER A 17 -23.09 12.95 -4.80
N ALA A 18 -23.11 11.89 -5.62
CA ALA A 18 -22.46 10.65 -5.24
C ALA A 18 -20.97 10.96 -5.14
N THR A 19 -20.51 11.26 -3.92
CA THR A 19 -19.09 11.11 -3.60
C THR A 19 -18.82 9.63 -3.77
N THR A 20 -18.32 9.23 -4.93
CA THR A 20 -17.64 7.96 -5.08
C THR A 20 -16.43 8.05 -4.15
N LEU A 21 -16.59 7.53 -2.93
CA LEU A 21 -15.44 7.08 -2.16
C LEU A 21 -14.73 6.10 -3.10
N ALA A 22 -13.55 6.48 -3.58
CA ALA A 22 -12.64 5.48 -4.12
C ALA A 22 -12.55 4.40 -3.04
N ALA A 23 -12.72 3.12 -3.41
CA ALA A 23 -12.41 2.04 -2.49
C ALA A 23 -11.00 2.34 -1.97
N GLU A 24 -10.84 2.53 -0.66
CA GLU A 24 -9.50 2.65 -0.11
C GLU A 24 -8.86 1.28 -0.34
N ASP A 25 -7.99 1.20 -1.35
CA ASP A 25 -7.27 -0.03 -1.68
C ASP A 25 -6.30 -0.30 -0.53
N LEU A 26 -6.80 -1.06 0.45
CA LEU A 26 -6.07 -1.48 1.63
C LEU A 26 -5.44 -2.84 1.35
N TYR A 27 -4.18 -2.97 1.72
CA TYR A 27 -3.38 -4.17 1.54
C TYR A 27 -2.81 -4.64 2.86
N LYS A 28 -2.79 -5.94 3.05
CA LYS A 28 -2.01 -6.59 4.09
C LYS A 28 -0.68 -7.02 3.49
N VAL A 29 0.41 -6.50 4.01
CA VAL A 29 1.76 -6.81 3.58
C VAL A 29 2.47 -7.59 4.67
N SER A 30 2.95 -8.78 4.32
CA SER A 30 3.70 -9.65 5.21
C SER A 30 5.12 -9.75 4.69
N PHE A 31 6.12 -9.43 5.52
CA PHE A 31 7.52 -9.61 5.19
C PHE A 31 8.11 -10.74 6.03
N GLU A 32 9.08 -11.47 5.47
CA GLU A 32 10.12 -12.15 6.24
C GLU A 32 11.47 -11.53 5.89
N ILE A 33 12.21 -11.16 6.92
CA ILE A 33 13.55 -10.57 6.80
C ILE A 33 14.53 -11.63 7.30
N ARG A 34 15.43 -12.06 6.44
CA ARG A 34 16.53 -12.97 6.78
C ARG A 34 17.86 -12.26 6.62
N GLU A 35 18.76 -12.45 7.58
CA GLU A 35 20.15 -12.02 7.47
C GLU A 35 21.07 -13.24 7.67
N ALA A 36 22.05 -13.44 6.79
CA ALA A 36 22.92 -14.62 6.74
C ALA A 36 22.15 -15.97 6.77
N GLY A 37 20.96 -15.98 6.15
CA GLY A 37 20.06 -17.15 6.09
C GLY A 37 19.18 -17.36 7.34
N GLU A 38 19.45 -16.67 8.44
CA GLU A 38 18.66 -16.77 9.67
C GLU A 38 17.46 -15.82 9.64
N LEU A 39 16.32 -16.29 10.16
CA LEU A 39 15.12 -15.45 10.27
C LEU A 39 15.35 -14.38 11.33
N ARG A 40 15.35 -13.13 10.90
CA ARG A 40 15.53 -11.96 11.77
C ARG A 40 14.20 -11.43 12.27
N SER A 41 13.22 -11.27 11.38
CA SER A 41 11.91 -10.72 11.70
C SER A 41 10.85 -11.16 10.67
N SER A 42 9.58 -11.16 11.08
CA SER A 42 8.43 -11.48 10.22
C SER A 42 7.26 -10.51 10.45
N PRO A 43 7.43 -9.21 10.14
CA PRO A 43 6.39 -8.22 10.43
C PRO A 43 5.24 -8.31 9.42
N MET A 44 4.06 -7.90 9.88
CA MET A 44 2.84 -7.82 9.08
C MET A 44 2.14 -6.50 9.36
N VAL A 45 1.70 -5.81 8.32
CA VAL A 45 1.09 -4.48 8.43
C VAL A 45 0.01 -4.27 7.36
N GLY A 46 -1.04 -3.54 7.74
CA GLY A 46 -2.05 -3.02 6.81
C GLY A 46 -1.63 -1.65 6.28
N VAL A 47 -1.61 -1.47 4.97
CA VAL A 47 -1.22 -0.23 4.30
C VAL A 47 -2.27 0.21 3.30
N ARG A 48 -2.31 1.51 3.01
CA ARG A 48 -3.06 2.04 1.86
C ARG A 48 -2.18 2.02 0.62
N ALA A 49 -2.79 1.79 -0.54
CA ALA A 49 -2.15 2.00 -1.83
C ALA A 49 -1.47 3.37 -1.92
N ASP A 50 -0.33 3.42 -2.62
CA ASP A 50 0.40 4.64 -2.97
C ASP A 50 0.76 5.54 -1.79
N THR A 51 0.79 4.96 -0.59
CA THR A 51 1.15 5.63 0.66
C THR A 51 2.39 4.96 1.22
N GLU A 52 3.41 5.76 1.53
CA GLU A 52 4.62 5.26 2.19
C GLU A 52 4.28 4.72 3.58
N ALA A 53 4.76 3.51 3.85
CA ALA A 53 4.67 2.83 5.13
C ALA A 53 6.07 2.50 5.64
N SER A 54 6.22 2.44 6.96
CA SER A 54 7.49 2.15 7.60
C SER A 54 7.33 1.14 8.73
N ILE A 55 8.23 0.17 8.76
CA ILE A 55 8.39 -0.79 9.86
C ILE A 55 9.80 -0.59 10.41
N SER A 56 9.93 -0.47 11.71
CA SER A 56 11.24 -0.36 12.35
C SER A 56 11.31 -1.18 13.62
N GLN A 57 12.52 -1.64 13.92
CA GLN A 57 12.88 -2.21 15.20
C GLN A 57 14.12 -1.49 15.72
N ASP A 58 14.01 -0.94 16.92
CA ASP A 58 15.12 -0.26 17.60
C ASP A 58 15.97 -1.24 18.43
N GLY A 59 17.16 -0.78 18.84
CA GLY A 59 18.03 -1.51 19.76
C GLY A 59 19.08 -2.38 19.08
N GLU A 60 19.46 -3.48 19.72
CA GLU A 60 20.46 -4.40 19.17
C GLU A 60 19.93 -5.13 17.93
N GLY A 61 20.68 -5.00 16.84
CA GLY A 61 20.26 -5.45 15.51
C GLY A 61 19.04 -4.69 15.00
N TRP A 62 19.06 -3.36 15.15
CA TRP A 62 18.06 -2.46 14.60
C TRP A 62 17.89 -2.66 13.10
N PHE A 63 16.68 -2.39 12.61
CA PHE A 63 16.42 -2.25 11.19
C PHE A 63 15.29 -1.25 10.93
N LYS A 64 15.25 -0.74 9.69
CA LYS A 64 14.17 0.07 9.14
C LYS A 64 13.80 -0.49 7.77
N LEU A 65 12.51 -0.59 7.49
CA LEU A 65 11.95 -1.00 6.22
C LEU A 65 10.88 0.02 5.82
N ASP A 66 11.23 0.88 4.87
CA ASP A 66 10.29 1.80 4.23
C ASP A 66 9.80 1.16 2.92
N PHE A 67 8.51 1.26 2.64
CA PHE A 67 7.97 0.68 1.41
C PHE A 67 6.67 1.34 0.96
N THR A 68 6.35 1.17 -0.31
CA THR A 68 5.09 1.59 -0.94
C THR A 68 4.55 0.44 -1.79
N VAL A 69 3.23 0.26 -1.74
CA VAL A 69 2.46 -0.70 -2.54
C VAL A 69 1.64 0.07 -3.55
N SER A 70 1.87 -0.18 -4.84
CA SER A 70 1.21 0.51 -5.94
C SER A 70 0.49 -0.49 -6.84
N PRO A 71 -0.85 -0.48 -6.89
CA PRO A 71 -1.61 -1.36 -7.78
C PRO A 71 -1.37 -1.03 -9.25
N THR A 72 -1.28 -2.06 -10.10
CA THR A 72 -1.15 -1.89 -11.55
C THR A 72 -2.46 -2.26 -12.27
N GLU A 73 -2.63 -1.83 -13.51
CA GLU A 73 -3.82 -2.12 -14.32
C GLU A 73 -4.04 -3.62 -14.59
N ASN A 74 -2.99 -4.45 -14.44
CA ASN A 74 -3.04 -5.89 -14.73
C ASN A 74 -3.37 -6.75 -13.50
N GLY A 75 -3.71 -6.14 -12.36
CA GLY A 75 -3.96 -6.87 -11.11
C GLY A 75 -2.68 -7.37 -10.42
N THR A 76 -1.51 -6.86 -10.83
CA THR A 76 -0.26 -6.99 -10.09
C THR A 76 -0.06 -5.79 -9.16
N ILE A 77 0.88 -5.94 -8.24
CA ILE A 77 1.32 -4.89 -7.32
C ILE A 77 2.78 -4.61 -7.64
N GLU A 78 3.11 -3.33 -7.78
CA GLU A 78 4.48 -2.86 -7.65
C GLU A 78 4.78 -2.59 -6.17
N LEU A 79 5.82 -3.23 -5.64
CA LEU A 79 6.36 -2.97 -4.31
C LEU A 79 7.72 -2.30 -4.46
N ASN A 80 7.82 -1.06 -3.99
CA ASN A 80 9.08 -0.36 -3.83
C ASN A 80 9.45 -0.39 -2.35
N ALA A 81 10.62 -0.92 -2.00
CA ALA A 81 11.06 -1.01 -0.62
C ALA A 81 12.50 -0.52 -0.44
N VAL A 82 12.83 -0.12 0.79
CA VAL A 82 14.17 0.23 1.25
C VAL A 82 14.34 -0.38 2.64
N TYR A 83 15.22 -1.37 2.74
CA TYR A 83 15.64 -2.00 3.98
C TYR A 83 17.02 -1.49 4.37
N GLU A 84 17.14 -1.04 5.62
CA GLU A 84 18.39 -0.59 6.22
C GLU A 84 18.59 -1.27 7.57
N SER A 85 19.79 -1.76 7.82
CA SER A 85 20.25 -2.25 9.12
C SER A 85 21.65 -1.74 9.42
N ALA A 86 22.22 -2.17 10.55
CA ALA A 86 23.58 -1.79 10.93
C ALA A 86 24.65 -2.18 9.89
N THR A 87 24.40 -3.25 9.13
CA THR A 87 25.39 -3.87 8.24
C THR A 87 24.92 -4.04 6.81
N HIS A 88 23.62 -3.90 6.53
CA HIS A 88 23.05 -4.16 5.22
C HIS A 88 22.14 -3.02 4.76
N ASN A 89 22.10 -2.80 3.44
CA ASN A 89 21.11 -1.95 2.79
C ASN A 89 20.64 -2.67 1.52
N LEU A 90 19.33 -2.69 1.29
CA LEU A 90 18.69 -3.25 0.11
C LEU A 90 17.53 -2.34 -0.31
N ALA A 91 17.46 -1.95 -1.57
CA ALA A 91 16.35 -1.15 -2.10
C ALA A 91 15.65 -1.87 -3.27
N PRO A 92 14.87 -2.93 -3.00
CA PRO A 92 14.28 -3.70 -4.08
C PRO A 92 13.02 -3.01 -4.64
N MET A 93 12.84 -3.19 -5.94
CA MET A 93 11.61 -2.91 -6.67
C MET A 93 11.14 -4.22 -7.28
N MET A 94 9.89 -4.59 -7.03
CA MET A 94 9.32 -5.85 -7.51
C MET A 94 7.90 -5.66 -8.01
N GLU A 95 7.57 -6.36 -9.09
CA GLU A 95 6.18 -6.60 -9.48
C GLU A 95 5.77 -7.99 -8.99
N LEU A 96 4.65 -8.09 -8.27
CA LEU A 96 4.14 -9.34 -7.74
C LEU A 96 2.63 -9.49 -7.94
N GLU A 97 2.20 -10.74 -8.13
CA GLU A 97 0.78 -11.09 -8.11
C GLU A 97 0.25 -11.07 -6.66
N LEU A 98 -0.99 -10.60 -6.47
CA LEU A 98 -1.65 -10.63 -5.18
C LEU A 98 -1.76 -12.07 -4.63
N GLY A 99 -1.46 -12.22 -3.34
CA GLY A 99 -1.44 -13.49 -2.62
C GLY A 99 -0.29 -14.43 -3.00
N LYS A 100 0.65 -13.99 -3.84
CA LYS A 100 1.88 -14.73 -4.15
C LYS A 100 3.04 -14.21 -3.32
N THR A 101 3.91 -15.13 -2.96
CA THR A 101 5.16 -14.81 -2.26
C THR A 101 6.25 -14.52 -3.27
N ALA A 102 6.98 -13.44 -3.06
CA ALA A 102 8.17 -13.07 -3.82
C ALA A 102 9.36 -12.92 -2.86
N THR A 103 10.56 -13.29 -3.31
CA THR A 103 11.79 -13.15 -2.51
C THR A 103 12.84 -12.41 -3.32
N ILE A 104 13.50 -11.44 -2.70
CA ILE A 104 14.58 -10.66 -3.29
C ILE A 104 15.66 -10.37 -2.24
N GLY A 105 16.91 -10.28 -2.68
CA GLY A 105 18.01 -10.00 -1.77
C GLY A 105 19.36 -10.40 -2.33
N THR A 106 20.34 -10.42 -1.44
CA THR A 106 21.69 -10.97 -1.62
C THR A 106 21.85 -12.25 -0.80
N ASP A 107 23.05 -12.81 -0.77
CA ASP A 107 23.37 -13.93 0.12
C ASP A 107 23.31 -13.52 1.61
N ASP A 108 23.56 -12.25 1.90
CA ASP A 108 23.64 -11.71 3.27
C ASP A 108 22.30 -11.20 3.80
N VAL A 109 21.40 -10.73 2.93
CA VAL A 109 20.07 -10.24 3.32
C VAL A 109 19.01 -10.66 2.31
N GLN A 110 17.90 -11.21 2.78
CA GLN A 110 16.75 -11.58 1.96
C GLN A 110 15.46 -11.01 2.52
N LEU A 111 14.67 -10.40 1.66
CA LEU A 111 13.30 -9.99 1.91
C LEU A 111 12.37 -10.92 1.14
N THR A 112 11.56 -11.68 1.87
CA THR A 112 10.42 -12.39 1.32
C THR A 112 9.17 -11.59 1.64
N VAL A 113 8.28 -11.42 0.67
CA VAL A 113 7.07 -10.61 0.85
C VAL A 113 5.87 -11.29 0.19
N THR A 114 4.72 -11.12 0.83
CA THR A 114 3.41 -11.44 0.27
C THR A 114 2.51 -10.23 0.46
N VAL A 115 1.82 -9.81 -0.59
CA VAL A 115 0.82 -8.73 -0.55
C VAL A 115 -0.55 -9.31 -0.83
N GLU A 116 -1.50 -9.07 0.06
CA GLU A 116 -2.89 -9.53 -0.06
C GLU A 116 -3.84 -8.33 0.04
N PRO A 117 -5.02 -8.37 -0.61
CA PRO A 117 -6.09 -7.44 -0.29
C PRO A 117 -6.42 -7.53 1.20
N ALA A 118 -6.65 -6.39 1.86
CA ALA A 118 -7.17 -6.35 3.21
C ALA A 118 -8.69 -6.16 3.19
N ASP A 119 -9.41 -7.03 3.89
CA ASP A 119 -10.84 -6.85 4.10
C ASP A 119 -11.07 -5.70 5.11
N VAL A 120 -12.00 -4.79 4.80
CA VAL A 120 -12.52 -3.73 5.69
C VAL A 120 -13.78 -4.17 6.43
#